data_AF-A0A3M2HHM0-F1
#
_entry.id   AF-A0A3M2HHM0-F1
#
_cell.length_a   1.000
_cell.length_b   1.000
_cell.length_c   1.000
_cell.angle_alpha   90.00
_cell.angle_beta   90.00
_cell.angle_gamma   90.00
#
_symmetry.space_group_name_H-M   'P 1'
#
loop_
_entity.id
_entity.type
_entity.pdbx_description
1 polymer ?
#
loop_
_entity_poly.entity_id
_entity_poly.type
_entity_poly.pdbx_seq_one_letter_code
_entity_poly.pdbx_strand_id
1 'polypeptide(L)'
;QAVIADLVGRPGWLDEHLSRLRPVYRRRRDALVDAVDRFVPEASYATPAGGMFLWLRLDGVDTTRLLARALEVGVAFVPGAAFAVDADLGDHLRLSYATADPDAIEAGVARLAAALV
;
A
#
# COMPACT_ATOMS: atom_id res chain seq x y z
N GLN A 1 -12.06 20.68 -18.88
CA GLN A 1 -11.57 21.11 -17.54
C GLN A 1 -12.59 21.93 -16.74
N ALA A 2 -13.78 22.26 -17.28
CA ALA A 2 -14.76 23.14 -16.62
C ALA A 2 -15.25 22.66 -15.22
N VAL A 3 -15.45 21.34 -15.04
CA VAL A 3 -15.90 20.78 -13.75
C VAL A 3 -14.86 20.96 -12.64
N ILE A 4 -13.57 20.74 -12.93
CA ILE A 4 -12.49 20.92 -11.95
C ILE A 4 -12.35 22.41 -11.62
N ALA A 5 -12.40 23.28 -12.63
CA ALA A 5 -12.33 24.73 -12.43
C ALA A 5 -13.47 25.25 -11.55
N ASP A 6 -14.69 24.74 -11.75
CA ASP A 6 -15.84 25.07 -10.91
C ASP A 6 -15.66 24.59 -9.46
N LEU A 7 -15.29 23.33 -9.25
CA LEU A 7 -15.13 22.77 -7.89
C LEU A 7 -14.01 23.44 -7.10
N VAL A 8 -12.84 23.63 -7.72
CA VAL A 8 -11.68 24.26 -7.07
C VAL A 8 -11.89 25.77 -6.91
N GLY A 9 -12.69 26.40 -7.77
CA GLY A 9 -13.07 27.81 -7.66
C GLY A 9 -14.02 28.11 -6.49
N ARG A 10 -14.71 27.10 -5.93
CA ARG A 10 -15.57 27.26 -4.74
C ARG A 10 -14.69 27.45 -3.49
N PRO A 11 -14.79 28.58 -2.78
CA PRO A 11 -13.99 28.83 -1.59
C PRO A 11 -14.12 27.70 -0.56
N GLY A 12 -12.99 27.17 -0.08
CA GLY A 12 -12.95 26.16 0.98
C GLY A 12 -13.35 24.74 0.57
N TRP A 13 -13.82 24.50 -0.66
CA TRP A 13 -14.27 23.17 -1.10
C TRP A 13 -13.16 22.12 -1.00
N LEU A 14 -11.94 22.48 -1.45
CA LEU A 14 -10.80 21.58 -1.41
C LEU A 14 -10.41 21.22 0.04
N ASP A 15 -10.39 22.21 0.94
CA ASP A 15 -10.05 21.97 2.34
C ASP A 15 -11.09 21.07 3.03
N GLU A 16 -12.37 21.29 2.78
CA GLU A 16 -13.46 20.44 3.26
C GLU A 16 -13.38 19.02 2.68
N HIS A 17 -13.00 18.89 1.41
CA HIS A 17 -12.79 17.58 0.80
C HIS A 17 -11.62 16.84 1.45
N LEU A 18 -10.48 17.53 1.65
CA LEU A 18 -9.29 16.96 2.27
C LEU A 18 -9.50 16.63 3.75
N SER A 19 -10.27 17.42 4.50
CA SER A 19 -10.57 17.14 5.91
C SER A 19 -11.33 15.83 6.10
N ARG A 20 -12.14 15.44 5.11
CA ARG A 20 -12.86 14.15 5.08
C ARG A 20 -11.98 13.00 4.61
N LEU A 21 -11.12 13.21 3.61
CA LEU A 21 -10.29 12.14 3.07
C LEU A 21 -9.10 11.76 3.96
N ARG A 22 -8.43 12.73 4.60
CA ARG A 22 -7.23 12.46 5.40
C ARG A 22 -7.46 11.41 6.51
N PRO A 23 -8.54 11.46 7.32
CA PRO A 23 -8.83 10.41 8.30
C PRO A 23 -9.07 9.03 7.67
N VAL A 24 -9.71 8.96 6.50
CA VAL A 24 -9.98 7.68 5.80
C VAL A 24 -8.67 7.04 5.36
N TYR A 25 -7.79 7.80 4.70
CA TYR A 25 -6.49 7.27 4.27
C TYR A 25 -5.58 6.94 5.45
N ARG A 26 -5.64 7.73 6.54
CA ARG A 26 -4.89 7.42 7.77
C ARG A 26 -5.33 6.08 8.37
N ARG A 27 -6.65 5.85 8.53
CA ARG A 27 -7.18 4.59 9.05
C ARG A 27 -6.74 3.39 8.22
N ARG A 28 -6.72 3.52 6.89
CA ARG A 28 -6.27 2.45 5.98
C ARG A 28 -4.76 2.21 6.05
N ARG A 29 -3.96 3.27 6.16
CA ARG A 29 -2.52 3.16 6.39
C ARG A 29 -2.24 2.42 7.70
N ASP A 30 -2.90 2.83 8.77
CA ASP A 30 -2.68 2.26 10.11
C ASP A 30 -3.07 0.78 10.13
N ALA A 31 -4.21 0.42 9.53
CA ALA A 31 -4.60 -0.98 9.36
C ALA A 31 -3.58 -1.81 8.55
N LEU A 32 -2.97 -1.23 7.52
CA LEU A 32 -1.95 -1.92 6.73
C LEU A 32 -0.66 -2.13 7.53
N VAL A 33 -0.21 -1.10 8.25
CA VAL A 33 0.97 -1.14 9.13
C VAL A 33 0.78 -2.19 10.21
N ASP A 34 -0.35 -2.13 10.94
CA ASP A 34 -0.67 -3.08 12.01
C ASP A 34 -0.74 -4.53 11.50
N ALA A 35 -1.32 -4.74 10.31
CA ALA A 35 -1.39 -6.06 9.69
C ALA A 35 0.00 -6.57 9.26
N VAL A 36 0.85 -5.70 8.69
CA VAL A 36 2.23 -6.08 8.32
C VAL A 36 3.03 -6.44 9.56
N ASP A 37 2.97 -5.65 10.63
CA ASP A 37 3.67 -5.94 11.89
C ASP A 37 3.25 -7.27 12.50
N ARG A 38 1.96 -7.64 12.35
CA ARG A 38 1.41 -8.88 12.90
C ARG A 38 1.74 -10.11 12.06
N PHE A 39 1.61 -10.02 10.74
CA PHE A 39 1.66 -11.19 9.86
C PHE A 39 2.99 -11.33 9.11
N VAL A 40 3.76 -10.26 8.94
CA VAL A 40 5.06 -10.25 8.25
C VAL A 40 6.09 -9.46 9.09
N PRO A 41 6.36 -9.89 10.34
CA PRO A 41 7.23 -9.16 11.27
C PRO A 41 8.69 -9.01 10.81
N GLU A 42 9.12 -9.80 9.83
CA GLU A 42 10.43 -9.71 9.19
C GLU A 42 10.54 -8.57 8.17
N ALA A 43 9.41 -7.97 7.76
CA ALA A 43 9.41 -6.87 6.80
C ALA A 43 10.03 -5.60 7.39
N SER A 44 10.96 -4.99 6.66
CA SER A 44 11.49 -3.66 6.97
C SER A 44 10.74 -2.60 6.17
N TYR A 45 10.29 -1.52 6.83
CA TYR A 45 9.63 -0.40 6.17
C TYR A 45 9.70 0.89 7.01
N ALA A 46 9.31 2.01 6.39
CA ALA A 46 9.09 3.28 7.09
C ALA A 46 7.59 3.66 7.00
N THR A 47 6.97 3.95 8.14
CA THR A 47 5.55 4.35 8.17
C THR A 47 5.35 5.67 7.43
N PRO A 48 4.52 5.70 6.36
CA PRO A 48 4.38 6.89 5.54
C PRO A 48 3.58 7.98 6.28
N ALA A 49 4.06 9.23 6.23
CA ALA A 49 3.35 10.37 6.81
C ALA A 49 2.07 10.74 6.03
N GLY A 50 1.96 10.30 4.77
CA GLY A 50 0.83 10.53 3.88
C GLY A 50 1.01 9.80 2.54
N GLY A 51 0.09 10.03 1.60
CA GLY A 51 0.08 9.32 0.32
C GLY A 51 -0.79 8.07 0.36
N MET A 52 -0.47 7.10 -0.49
CA MET A 52 -1.35 5.96 -0.81
C MET A 52 -0.66 4.58 -0.74
N PHE A 53 0.65 4.56 -0.45
CA PHE A 53 1.47 3.36 -0.60
C PHE A 53 2.35 3.11 0.61
N LEU A 54 2.52 1.84 0.95
CA LEU A 54 3.53 1.34 1.87
C LEU A 54 4.56 0.54 1.06
N TRP A 55 5.83 0.83 1.30
CA TRP A 55 6.94 0.10 0.70
C TRP A 55 7.55 -0.82 1.73
N LEU A 56 7.56 -2.12 1.42
CA LEU A 56 8.18 -3.14 2.26
C LEU A 56 9.46 -3.63 1.60
N ARG A 57 10.43 -4.00 2.42
CA ARG A 57 11.64 -4.73 2.04
C ARG A 57 11.65 -6.06 2.78
N LEU A 58 11.83 -7.15 2.05
CA LEU A 58 11.85 -8.53 2.56
C LEU A 58 13.20 -9.16 2.21
N ASP A 59 14.13 -9.13 3.16
CA ASP A 59 15.50 -9.62 2.96
C ASP A 59 15.53 -11.06 2.43
N GLY A 60 16.21 -11.26 1.30
CA GLY A 60 16.37 -12.58 0.68
C GLY A 60 15.14 -13.11 -0.07
N VAL A 61 14.08 -12.30 -0.22
CA VAL A 61 12.87 -12.70 -0.96
C VAL A 61 12.86 -12.09 -2.35
N ASP A 62 12.79 -12.91 -3.40
CA ASP A 62 12.47 -12.44 -4.75
C ASP A 62 10.98 -12.09 -4.84
N THR A 63 10.67 -10.80 -4.85
CA THR A 63 9.30 -10.30 -4.84
C THR A 63 8.56 -10.51 -6.17
N THR A 64 9.28 -10.75 -7.27
CA THR A 64 8.67 -11.11 -8.55
C THR A 64 8.14 -12.54 -8.50
N ARG A 65 8.90 -13.47 -7.91
CA ARG A 65 8.44 -14.84 -7.65
C ARG A 65 7.37 -14.89 -6.57
N LEU A 66 7.49 -14.08 -5.53
CA LEU A 66 6.45 -13.96 -4.52
C LEU A 66 5.12 -13.49 -5.12
N LEU A 67 5.13 -12.55 -6.07
CA LEU A 67 3.89 -12.09 -6.71
C LEU A 67 3.14 -13.24 -7.38
N ALA A 68 3.85 -14.14 -8.08
CA ALA A 68 3.21 -15.31 -8.70
C ALA A 68 2.48 -16.17 -7.66
N ARG A 69 3.11 -16.46 -6.51
CA ARG A 69 2.49 -17.21 -5.40
C ARG A 69 1.35 -16.43 -4.73
N ALA A 70 1.52 -15.13 -4.52
CA ALA A 70 0.51 -14.29 -3.90
C ALA A 70 -0.78 -14.23 -4.73
N LEU A 71 -0.67 -14.25 -6.06
CA LEU A 71 -1.83 -14.27 -6.96
C LEU A 71 -2.65 -15.56 -6.81
N GLU A 72 -2.01 -16.69 -6.53
CA GLU A 72 -2.71 -17.98 -6.29
C GLU A 72 -3.59 -17.94 -5.04
N VAL A 73 -3.21 -17.13 -4.04
CA VAL A 73 -3.99 -16.89 -2.82
C VAL A 73 -4.83 -15.60 -2.88
N GLY A 74 -4.99 -15.01 -4.07
CA GLY A 74 -5.88 -13.86 -4.31
C GLY A 74 -5.35 -12.53 -3.79
N VAL A 75 -4.04 -12.33 -3.75
CA VAL A 75 -3.37 -11.07 -3.38
C VAL A 75 -2.50 -10.58 -4.52
N ALA A 76 -2.54 -9.27 -4.79
CA ALA A 76 -1.68 -8.63 -5.76
C ALA A 76 -0.94 -7.46 -5.11
N PHE A 77 0.32 -7.27 -5.51
CA PHE A 77 1.15 -6.12 -5.16
C PHE A 77 2.04 -5.76 -6.36
N VAL A 78 2.79 -4.65 -6.28
CA VAL A 78 3.76 -4.31 -7.32
C VAL A 78 5.18 -4.63 -6.84
N PRO A 79 5.92 -5.54 -7.50
CA PRO A 79 7.32 -5.81 -7.18
C PRO A 79 8.17 -4.55 -7.35
N GLY A 80 9.16 -4.37 -6.47
CA GLY A 80 10.04 -3.21 -6.44
C GLY A 80 10.89 -3.09 -7.70
N ALA A 81 11.24 -4.23 -8.31
CA ALA A 81 11.95 -4.30 -9.58
C ALA A 81 11.27 -3.51 -10.72
N ALA A 82 9.94 -3.33 -10.68
CA ALA A 82 9.22 -2.51 -11.67
C ALA A 82 9.54 -1.00 -11.57
N PHE A 83 10.18 -0.56 -10.48
CA PHE A 83 10.59 0.82 -10.23
C PHE A 83 12.12 0.99 -10.25
N ALA A 84 12.87 -0.09 -10.50
CA ALA A 84 14.32 -0.06 -10.55
C ALA A 84 14.80 0.58 -11.86
N VAL A 85 15.76 1.51 -11.74
CA VAL A 85 16.55 2.02 -12.87
C VAL A 85 17.99 1.53 -12.71
N ASP A 86 18.64 1.93 -11.62
CA ASP A 86 20.03 1.54 -11.30
C ASP A 86 20.17 0.81 -9.95
N ALA A 87 19.15 0.80 -9.12
CA ALA A 87 19.14 0.14 -7.81
C ALA A 87 18.51 -1.25 -7.90
N ASP A 88 19.05 -2.22 -7.17
CA ASP A 88 18.40 -3.51 -6.97
C ASP A 88 17.25 -3.34 -5.96
N LEU A 89 16.02 -3.53 -6.44
CA LEU A 89 14.79 -3.51 -5.66
C LEU A 89 14.05 -4.85 -5.76
N GLY A 90 14.76 -5.93 -6.08
CA GLY A 90 14.19 -7.28 -6.22
C GLY A 90 13.54 -7.81 -4.93
N ASP A 91 14.01 -7.34 -3.78
CA ASP A 91 13.53 -7.64 -2.42
C ASP A 91 12.49 -6.63 -1.90
N HIS A 92 12.11 -5.63 -2.70
CA HIS A 92 11.14 -4.62 -2.31
C HIS A 92 9.77 -4.90 -2.93
N LEU A 93 8.69 -4.49 -2.26
CA LEU A 93 7.35 -4.50 -2.83
C LEU A 93 6.53 -3.29 -2.38
N ARG A 94 5.56 -2.91 -3.20
CA ARG A 94 4.67 -1.78 -2.94
C ARG A 94 3.22 -2.24 -2.75
N LEU A 95 2.67 -1.95 -1.58
CA LEU A 95 1.27 -2.17 -1.23
C LEU A 95 0.49 -0.86 -1.33
N SER A 96 -0.74 -0.92 -1.84
CA SER A 96 -1.66 0.23 -1.91
C SER A 96 -2.72 0.11 -0.83
N TYR A 97 -2.97 1.21 -0.12
CA TYR A 97 -4.08 1.34 0.83
C TYR A 97 -5.11 2.39 0.37
N ALA A 98 -5.10 2.74 -0.91
CA ALA A 98 -5.97 3.80 -1.44
C ALA A 98 -7.44 3.42 -1.55
N THR A 99 -7.73 2.15 -1.88
CA THR A 99 -9.06 1.70 -2.28
C THR A 99 -9.64 0.65 -1.35
N ALA A 100 -8.80 -0.24 -0.80
CA ALA A 100 -9.22 -1.28 0.12
C ALA A 100 -9.67 -0.70 1.48
N ASP A 101 -10.74 -1.25 2.04
CA ASP A 101 -11.12 -1.03 3.43
C ASP A 101 -10.19 -1.81 4.39
N PRO A 102 -10.16 -1.46 5.69
CA PRO A 102 -9.27 -2.10 6.67
C PRO A 102 -9.39 -3.62 6.78
N ASP A 103 -10.60 -4.18 6.68
CA ASP A 103 -10.82 -5.62 6.85
C ASP A 103 -10.25 -6.37 5.63
N ALA A 104 -10.45 -5.82 4.43
CA ALA A 104 -9.83 -6.32 3.21
C ALA A 104 -8.30 -6.19 3.24
N ILE A 105 -7.77 -5.11 3.83
CA ILE A 105 -6.33 -4.93 4.05
C ILE A 105 -5.78 -6.02 4.96
N GLU A 106 -6.39 -6.24 6.12
CA GLU A 106 -5.93 -7.26 7.08
C GLU A 106 -5.94 -8.66 6.45
N ALA A 107 -7.05 -9.04 5.80
CA ALA A 107 -7.16 -10.32 5.11
C ALA A 107 -6.15 -10.47 3.95
N GLY A 108 -5.88 -9.38 3.22
CA GLY A 108 -4.90 -9.35 2.14
C GLY A 108 -3.47 -9.58 2.64
N VAL A 109 -3.08 -8.92 3.73
CA VAL A 109 -1.75 -9.10 4.33
C VAL A 109 -1.59 -10.50 4.94
N ALA A 110 -2.62 -11.03 5.60
CA ALA A 110 -2.58 -12.41 6.11
C ALA A 110 -2.37 -13.45 4.99
N ARG A 111 -3.01 -13.25 3.84
CA ARG A 111 -2.79 -14.09 2.65
C ARG A 111 -1.41 -13.89 2.04
N LEU A 112 -0.90 -12.66 2.00
CA LEU A 112 0.47 -12.37 1.58
C LEU A 112 1.48 -13.14 2.43
N ALA A 113 1.30 -13.14 3.76
CA ALA A 113 2.13 -13.88 4.69
C ALA A 113 2.11 -15.39 4.40
N ALA A 114 0.93 -15.96 4.10
CA ALA A 114 0.82 -17.36 3.71
C ALA A 114 1.57 -17.71 2.41
N ALA A 115 1.74 -16.75 1.49
CA ALA A 115 2.48 -16.95 0.24
C ALA A 115 4.01 -16.83 0.39
N LEU A 116 4.51 -16.37 1.55
CA LEU A 116 5.95 -16.29 1.82
C LEU A 116 6.57 -17.67 2.12
N VAL A 117 5.76 -18.58 2.68
CA VAL A 117 6.14 -19.94 3.11
C VAL A 117 6.41 -20.88 1.93
#